data_AF-A0A820G0D7-F1
#
_entry.id   AF-A0A820G0D7-F1
#
_cell.length_a   1.000
_cell.length_b   1.000
_cell.length_c   1.000
_cell.angle_alpha   90.00
_cell.angle_beta   90.00
_cell.angle_gamma   90.00
#
_symmetry.space_group_name_H-M   'P 1'
#
loop_
_entity.id
_entity.type
_entity.pdbx_description
1 polymer ?
#
loop_
_entity_poly.entity_id
_entity_poly.type
_entity_poly.pdbx_seq_one_letter_code
_entity_poly.pdbx_strand_id
1 'polypeptide(L)'
;MIGEFTLSLSTIRKTTQSNALLNGQLTNYALYQISGSAYTSLSANSYDNCSCGSSATCTFQSRILDYYSGTLYLYVPGIYIGCYIIESLLQSDLRCFYNQSCIDELQPFLSLFSQMNVSALDKSLLVRFMENSTIQEVMDELMIETWNSSIMYDSYYNECQPSQCIYTVETKNGAIYIITTLIGLVGGLVTVLKLIVPRV
;
A
#
# COMPACT_ATOMS: atom_id res chain seq x y z
N MET A 1 10.14 -4.36 13.27
CA MET A 1 9.89 -3.36 12.21
C MET A 1 9.28 -3.99 10.95
N ILE A 2 9.80 -5.11 10.43
CA ILE A 2 9.22 -5.82 9.25
C ILE A 2 7.75 -6.25 9.46
N GLY A 3 7.40 -6.73 10.66
CA GLY A 3 6.04 -7.20 10.96
C GLY A 3 4.95 -6.12 10.95
N GLU A 4 5.28 -4.85 11.27
CA GLU A 4 4.28 -3.78 11.31
C GLU A 4 3.96 -3.25 9.91
N PHE A 5 4.96 -3.11 9.05
CA PHE A 5 4.77 -2.69 7.66
C PHE A 5 3.91 -3.69 6.89
N THR A 6 4.27 -4.98 6.96
CA THR A 6 3.54 -6.06 6.29
C THR A 6 2.11 -6.18 6.79
N LEU A 7 1.89 -6.03 8.11
CA LEU A 7 0.55 -6.00 8.69
C LEU A 7 -0.28 -4.80 8.21
N SER A 8 0.31 -3.61 8.17
CA SER A 8 -0.36 -2.40 7.67
C SER A 8 -0.75 -2.55 6.20
N LEU A 9 0.17 -3.01 5.36
CA LEU A 9 -0.09 -3.28 3.94
C LEU A 9 -1.19 -4.33 3.75
N SER A 10 -1.14 -5.43 4.50
CA SER A 10 -2.18 -6.47 4.47
C SER A 10 -3.55 -5.92 4.87
N THR A 11 -3.59 -5.04 5.88
CA THR A 11 -4.82 -4.40 6.34
C THR A 11 -5.41 -3.49 5.26
N ILE A 12 -4.59 -2.67 4.60
CA ILE A 12 -5.03 -1.81 3.48
C ILE A 12 -5.60 -2.66 2.33
N ARG A 13 -4.91 -3.74 1.94
CA ARG A 13 -5.36 -4.63 0.85
C ARG A 13 -6.72 -5.26 1.17
N LYS A 14 -6.85 -5.85 2.35
CA LYS A 14 -8.10 -6.52 2.79
C LYS A 14 -9.27 -5.54 2.94
N THR A 15 -9.03 -4.37 3.54
CA THR A 15 -10.07 -3.34 3.70
C THR A 15 -10.50 -2.76 2.36
N THR A 16 -9.57 -2.54 1.43
CA THR A 16 -9.87 -2.07 0.06
C THR A 16 -10.78 -3.05 -0.67
N GLN A 17 -10.45 -4.34 -0.66
CA GLN A 17 -11.29 -5.38 -1.27
C GLN A 17 -12.65 -5.51 -0.59
N SER A 18 -12.67 -5.58 0.75
CA SER A 18 -13.91 -5.84 1.51
C SER A 18 -14.91 -4.71 1.39
N ASN A 19 -14.45 -3.47 1.20
CA ASN A 19 -15.30 -2.31 0.98
C ASN A 19 -15.58 -2.03 -0.51
N ALA A 20 -15.06 -2.86 -1.42
CA ALA A 20 -15.18 -2.70 -2.87
C ALA A 20 -14.89 -1.25 -3.32
N LEU A 21 -13.85 -0.62 -2.74
CA LEU A 21 -13.55 0.79 -3.00
C LEU A 21 -13.31 1.01 -4.48
N LEU A 22 -13.92 2.04 -5.07
CA LEU A 22 -13.78 2.35 -6.50
C LEU A 22 -12.36 2.88 -6.77
N ASN A 23 -11.66 2.31 -7.75
CA ASN A 23 -10.38 2.85 -8.19
C ASN A 23 -10.60 4.13 -9.02
N GLY A 24 -9.78 5.16 -8.82
CA GLY A 24 -9.86 6.41 -9.58
C GLY A 24 -9.63 6.24 -11.09
N GLN A 25 -8.92 5.18 -11.49
CA GLN A 25 -8.74 4.80 -12.90
C GLN A 25 -9.84 3.85 -13.42
N LEU A 26 -10.86 3.54 -12.61
CA LEU A 26 -11.98 2.66 -12.95
C LEU A 26 -11.55 1.26 -13.44
N THR A 27 -10.37 0.78 -13.02
CA THR A 27 -9.86 -0.54 -13.44
C THR A 27 -10.57 -1.69 -12.72
N ASN A 28 -11.14 -1.48 -11.53
CA ASN A 28 -11.95 -2.50 -10.86
C ASN A 28 -13.43 -2.51 -11.28
N TYR A 29 -14.06 -1.34 -11.41
CA TYR A 29 -15.45 -1.21 -11.83
C TYR A 29 -15.61 -0.11 -12.86
N ALA A 30 -16.35 -0.42 -13.92
CA ALA A 30 -16.79 0.56 -14.90
C ALA A 30 -18.14 1.17 -14.47
N LEU A 31 -18.27 2.47 -14.71
CA LEU A 31 -19.48 3.25 -14.44
C LEU A 31 -20.31 3.37 -15.72
N TYR A 32 -21.57 2.97 -15.67
CA TYR A 32 -22.51 3.08 -16.77
C TYR A 32 -23.70 3.93 -16.35
N GLN A 33 -24.03 4.94 -17.15
CA GLN A 33 -25.30 5.64 -17.01
C GLN A 33 -26.37 4.89 -17.80
N ILE A 34 -27.48 4.55 -17.16
CA ILE A 34 -28.58 3.87 -17.84
C ILE A 34 -29.37 4.93 -18.62
N SER A 35 -29.37 4.81 -19.95
CA SER A 35 -30.02 5.73 -20.90
C SER A 35 -31.47 6.04 -20.50
N GLY A 36 -31.79 7.32 -20.34
CA GLY A 36 -33.14 7.75 -19.95
C GLY A 36 -33.47 7.65 -18.46
N SER A 37 -32.48 7.34 -17.62
CA SER A 37 -32.64 7.32 -16.16
C SER A 37 -31.60 8.21 -15.46
N ALA A 38 -31.88 8.60 -14.21
CA ALA A 38 -30.95 9.31 -13.34
C ALA A 38 -30.04 8.34 -12.53
N TYR A 39 -30.02 7.06 -12.88
CA TYR A 39 -29.28 6.03 -12.14
C TYR A 39 -27.96 5.66 -12.83
N THR A 40 -26.94 5.47 -12.01
CA THR A 40 -25.63 4.96 -12.41
C THR A 40 -25.49 3.53 -11.92
N SER A 41 -25.05 2.63 -12.81
CA SER A 41 -24.72 1.24 -12.48
C SER A 41 -23.21 1.03 -12.49
N LEU A 42 -22.76 0.15 -11.60
CA LEU A 42 -21.38 -0.34 -11.55
C LEU A 42 -21.35 -1.75 -12.14
N SER A 43 -20.38 -2.03 -13.01
CA SER A 43 -20.06 -3.40 -13.43
C SER A 43 -18.61 -3.70 -13.10
N ALA A 44 -18.36 -4.84 -12.46
CA ALA A 44 -17.00 -5.30 -12.20
C ALA A 44 -16.29 -5.57 -13.53
N ASN A 45 -15.07 -5.06 -13.67
CA ASN A 45 -14.20 -5.47 -14.76
C ASN A 45 -13.69 -6.89 -14.53
N SER A 46 -13.19 -7.49 -15.60
CA SER A 46 -12.58 -8.82 -15.57
C SER A 46 -11.23 -8.79 -16.27
N TYR A 47 -10.25 -9.45 -15.66
CA TYR A 47 -8.90 -9.64 -16.19
C TYR A 47 -8.67 -11.15 -16.28
N ASP A 48 -8.45 -11.67 -17.48
CA ASP A 48 -8.22 -13.11 -17.74
C ASP A 48 -9.22 -14.06 -17.04
N ASN A 49 -10.52 -13.86 -17.30
CA ASN A 49 -11.64 -14.57 -16.65
C ASN A 49 -11.72 -14.44 -15.11
N CYS A 50 -10.94 -13.56 -14.49
CA CYS A 50 -11.01 -13.22 -13.08
C CYS A 50 -11.76 -11.89 -12.89
N SER A 51 -12.90 -11.92 -12.19
CA SER A 51 -13.73 -10.73 -11.95
C SER A 51 -13.30 -9.96 -10.71
N CYS A 52 -13.19 -8.63 -10.84
CA CYS A 52 -12.90 -7.73 -9.73
C CYS A 52 -13.96 -7.71 -8.63
N GLY A 53 -15.17 -8.18 -8.92
CA GLY A 53 -16.20 -8.39 -7.90
C GLY A 53 -15.96 -9.62 -7.03
N SER A 54 -15.18 -10.58 -7.53
CA SER A 54 -14.84 -11.83 -6.82
C SER A 54 -13.48 -11.78 -6.14
N SER A 55 -12.48 -11.17 -6.77
CA SER A 55 -11.13 -11.03 -6.21
C SER A 55 -10.50 -9.70 -6.57
N ALA A 56 -9.84 -9.07 -5.59
CA ALA A 56 -9.03 -7.89 -5.81
C ALA A 56 -7.72 -8.20 -6.56
N THR A 57 -7.27 -9.46 -6.53
CA THR A 57 -5.97 -9.89 -7.06
C THR A 57 -5.98 -10.16 -8.56
N CYS A 58 -7.12 -10.00 -9.25
CA CYS A 58 -7.18 -10.25 -10.69
C CYS A 58 -6.28 -9.26 -11.44
N THR A 59 -5.36 -9.79 -12.23
CA THR A 59 -4.40 -9.04 -13.03
C THR A 59 -4.27 -9.66 -14.41
N PHE A 60 -3.68 -8.89 -15.32
CA PHE A 60 -3.34 -9.29 -16.68
C PHE A 60 -2.07 -8.55 -17.12
N GLN A 61 -1.30 -9.15 -18.01
CA GLN A 61 -0.10 -8.51 -18.56
C GLN A 61 -0.48 -7.18 -19.22
N SER A 62 0.17 -6.10 -18.79
CA SER A 62 -0.07 -4.78 -19.37
C SER A 62 0.26 -4.77 -20.85
N ARG A 63 -0.51 -3.99 -21.61
CA ARG A 63 -0.38 -3.85 -23.05
C ARG A 63 -0.75 -2.45 -23.50
N ILE A 64 -0.11 -2.02 -24.57
CA ILE A 64 -0.43 -0.78 -25.24
C ILE A 64 -1.24 -1.12 -26.48
N LEU A 65 -2.41 -0.49 -26.60
CA LEU A 65 -3.35 -0.69 -27.68
C LEU A 65 -3.84 0.65 -28.20
N ASP A 66 -4.13 0.70 -29.49
CA ASP A 66 -4.85 1.82 -30.08
C ASP A 66 -6.30 1.82 -29.59
N TYR A 67 -6.77 2.94 -29.07
CA TYR A 67 -8.09 3.04 -28.44
C TYR A 67 -9.23 2.78 -29.45
N TYR A 68 -9.08 3.21 -30.70
CA TYR A 68 -10.17 3.16 -31.69
C TYR A 68 -10.21 1.84 -32.45
N SER A 69 -9.05 1.34 -32.87
CA SER A 69 -8.93 0.12 -33.66
C SER A 69 -8.77 -1.13 -32.80
N GLY A 70 -8.40 -0.99 -31.53
CA GLY A 70 -8.07 -2.11 -30.64
C GLY A 70 -6.79 -2.83 -31.04
N THR A 71 -6.01 -2.27 -31.97
CA THR A 71 -4.75 -2.86 -32.44
C THR A 71 -3.76 -2.90 -31.29
N LEU A 72 -3.24 -4.09 -31.00
CA LEU A 72 -2.15 -4.29 -30.04
C LEU A 72 -0.84 -3.78 -30.63
N TYR A 73 -0.17 -2.86 -29.93
CA TYR A 73 1.18 -2.42 -30.26
C TYR A 73 2.22 -3.30 -29.58
N LEU A 74 2.14 -3.43 -28.26
CA LEU A 74 3.09 -4.23 -27.48
C LEU A 74 2.50 -4.71 -26.15
N TYR A 75 2.99 -5.83 -25.66
CA TYR A 75 2.88 -6.22 -24.26
C TYR A 75 4.09 -5.67 -23.52
N VAL A 76 3.88 -5.15 -22.31
CA VAL A 76 4.96 -4.58 -21.50
C VAL A 76 5.45 -5.64 -20.51
N PRO A 77 6.56 -6.36 -20.76
CA PRO A 77 6.98 -7.49 -19.93
C PRO A 77 7.21 -7.07 -18.48
N GLY A 78 6.75 -7.90 -17.55
CA GLY A 78 6.88 -7.64 -16.12
C GLY A 78 5.87 -6.64 -15.54
N ILE A 79 5.19 -5.85 -16.35
CA ILE A 79 4.19 -4.89 -15.85
C ILE A 79 2.79 -5.49 -15.99
N TYR A 80 2.02 -5.47 -14.91
CA TYR A 80 0.64 -5.94 -14.87
C TYR A 80 -0.34 -4.80 -14.65
N ILE A 81 -1.55 -4.96 -15.18
CA ILE A 81 -2.74 -4.16 -14.88
C ILE A 81 -3.78 -5.07 -14.21
N GLY A 82 -4.66 -4.52 -13.40
CA GLY A 82 -5.66 -5.31 -12.69
C GLY A 82 -6.66 -4.46 -11.93
N CYS A 83 -7.43 -5.10 -11.06
CA CYS A 83 -8.51 -4.44 -10.33
C CYS A 83 -7.99 -3.26 -9.49
N TYR A 84 -6.92 -3.47 -8.74
CA TYR A 84 -6.33 -2.47 -7.86
C TYR A 84 -4.86 -2.27 -8.17
N ILE A 85 -4.43 -1.00 -8.19
CA ILE A 85 -3.04 -0.62 -8.51
C ILE A 85 -2.04 -1.33 -7.60
N ILE A 86 -2.35 -1.47 -6.30
CA ILE A 86 -1.47 -2.17 -5.35
C ILE A 86 -1.29 -3.65 -5.74
N GLU A 87 -2.37 -4.35 -6.09
CA GLU A 87 -2.30 -5.76 -6.49
C GLU A 87 -1.55 -5.93 -7.82
N SER A 88 -1.79 -5.01 -8.78
CA SER A 88 -1.06 -4.97 -10.04
C SER A 88 0.43 -4.73 -9.84
N LEU A 89 0.80 -3.78 -8.97
CA LEU A 89 2.20 -3.47 -8.66
C LEU A 89 2.89 -4.65 -8.00
N LEU A 90 2.29 -5.23 -6.95
CA LEU A 90 2.88 -6.34 -6.19
C LEU A 90 3.13 -7.58 -7.04
N GLN A 91 2.25 -7.85 -8.01
CA GLN A 91 2.40 -8.96 -8.95
C GLN A 91 3.30 -8.64 -10.15
N SER A 92 3.63 -7.37 -10.37
CA SER A 92 4.59 -6.96 -11.40
C SER A 92 6.01 -7.29 -10.98
N ASP A 93 6.93 -7.22 -11.94
CA ASP A 93 8.38 -7.34 -11.79
C ASP A 93 9.07 -6.28 -12.67
N LEU A 94 10.40 -6.22 -12.61
CA LEU A 94 11.18 -5.15 -13.23
C LEU A 94 11.79 -5.54 -14.58
N ARG A 95 11.38 -6.66 -15.20
CA ARG A 95 12.01 -7.17 -16.45
C ARG A 95 12.16 -6.13 -17.55
N CYS A 96 11.15 -5.28 -17.79
CA CYS A 96 11.25 -4.23 -18.82
C CYS A 96 12.31 -3.17 -18.48
N PHE A 97 12.49 -2.84 -17.19
CA PHE A 97 13.43 -1.81 -16.74
C PHE A 97 14.90 -2.22 -16.94
N TYR A 98 15.19 -3.52 -17.03
CA TYR A 98 16.51 -4.06 -17.33
C TYR A 98 16.73 -4.34 -18.83
N ASN A 99 15.77 -4.00 -19.70
CA ASN A 99 15.85 -4.27 -21.13
C ASN A 99 15.70 -2.98 -21.96
N GLN A 100 16.79 -2.54 -22.59
CA GLN A 100 16.80 -1.30 -23.38
C GLN A 100 15.78 -1.34 -24.51
N SER A 101 15.64 -2.46 -25.23
CA SER A 101 14.65 -2.58 -26.31
C SER A 101 13.22 -2.40 -25.81
N CYS A 102 12.91 -2.90 -24.61
CA CYS A 102 11.58 -2.68 -24.00
C CYS A 102 11.33 -1.20 -23.68
N ILE A 103 12.34 -0.52 -23.14
CA ILE A 103 12.27 0.91 -22.84
C ILE A 103 12.10 1.74 -24.12
N ASP A 104 12.88 1.43 -25.15
CA ASP A 104 12.83 2.11 -26.45
C ASP A 104 11.45 1.94 -27.11
N GLU A 105 10.84 0.75 -27.02
CA GLU A 105 9.48 0.49 -27.50
C GLU A 105 8.41 1.24 -26.70
N LEU A 106 8.61 1.46 -25.40
CA LEU A 106 7.69 2.21 -24.53
C LEU A 106 7.78 3.73 -24.71
N GLN A 107 8.97 4.24 -25.06
CA GLN A 107 9.27 5.66 -25.09
C GLN A 107 8.26 6.52 -25.88
N PRO A 108 7.76 6.11 -27.07
CA PRO A 108 6.79 6.89 -27.83
C PRO A 108 5.46 7.11 -27.09
N PHE A 109 5.08 6.21 -26.20
CA PHE A 109 3.81 6.24 -25.47
C PHE A 109 3.90 7.04 -24.16
N LEU A 110 5.10 7.22 -23.64
CA LEU A 110 5.36 7.99 -22.43
C LEU A 110 5.73 9.42 -22.81
N SER A 111 4.72 10.20 -23.22
CA SER A 111 4.85 11.58 -23.74
C SER A 111 5.57 12.58 -22.82
N LEU A 112 5.85 12.20 -21.56
CA LEU A 112 6.62 12.95 -20.57
C LEU A 112 8.15 12.82 -20.76
N PHE A 113 8.64 11.83 -21.51
CA PHE A 113 10.08 11.51 -21.64
C PHE A 113 10.68 11.83 -23.02
N SER A 114 9.99 12.60 -23.86
CA SER A 114 10.49 12.95 -25.21
C SER A 114 11.85 13.67 -25.21
N GLN A 115 12.35 14.08 -24.04
CA GLN A 115 13.65 14.73 -23.84
C GLN A 115 14.58 13.98 -22.85
N MET A 116 14.15 12.88 -22.23
CA MET A 116 14.97 12.14 -21.28
C MET A 116 15.59 10.92 -21.95
N ASN A 117 16.91 10.84 -21.92
CA ASN A 117 17.65 9.65 -22.31
C ASN A 117 17.48 8.61 -21.19
N VAL A 118 16.50 7.71 -21.34
CA VAL A 118 16.25 6.64 -20.36
C VAL A 118 17.03 5.41 -20.77
N SER A 119 18.04 5.06 -19.97
CA SER A 119 18.81 3.83 -20.13
C SER A 119 18.24 2.72 -19.25
N ALA A 120 18.33 1.49 -19.73
CA ALA A 120 18.04 0.30 -18.92
C ALA A 120 18.93 0.24 -17.67
N LEU A 121 18.38 -0.36 -16.63
CA LEU A 121 19.10 -0.67 -15.40
C LEU A 121 20.17 -1.72 -15.68
N ASP A 122 21.26 -1.65 -14.92
CA ASP A 122 22.39 -2.58 -15.05
C ASP A 122 22.09 -3.89 -14.33
N LYS A 123 21.92 -4.95 -15.12
CA LYS A 123 21.69 -6.32 -14.64
C LYS A 123 22.85 -6.86 -13.79
N SER A 124 24.07 -6.37 -14.01
CA SER A 124 25.26 -6.82 -13.28
C SER A 124 25.30 -6.35 -11.83
N LEU A 125 24.49 -5.36 -11.47
CA LEU A 125 24.35 -4.84 -10.12
C LEU A 125 23.34 -5.62 -9.26
N LEU A 126 22.58 -6.53 -9.87
CA LEU A 126 21.68 -7.42 -9.15
C LEU A 126 22.48 -8.42 -8.33
N VAL A 127 22.25 -8.45 -7.01
CA VAL A 127 22.96 -9.36 -6.10
C VAL A 127 22.01 -10.40 -5.54
N ARG A 128 20.82 -9.97 -5.11
CA ARG A 128 19.85 -10.79 -4.40
C ARG A 128 18.60 -11.08 -5.22
N PHE A 129 18.00 -10.05 -5.83
CA PHE A 129 16.77 -10.21 -6.60
C PHE A 129 17.07 -10.42 -8.07
N MET A 130 16.24 -11.21 -8.74
CA MET A 130 16.31 -11.37 -10.20
C MET A 130 15.39 -10.36 -10.86
N GLU A 131 15.59 -10.10 -12.16
CA GLU A 131 14.74 -9.17 -12.92
C GLU A 131 13.27 -9.57 -12.91
N ASN A 132 12.99 -10.88 -12.82
CA ASN A 132 11.65 -11.47 -12.76
C ASN A 132 11.14 -11.69 -11.33
N SER A 133 11.88 -11.26 -10.31
CA SER A 133 11.36 -11.24 -8.94
C SER A 133 10.23 -10.23 -8.86
N THR A 134 9.11 -10.65 -8.29
CA THR A 134 7.93 -9.80 -8.15
C THR A 134 8.24 -8.65 -7.17
N ILE A 135 7.57 -7.52 -7.35
CA ILE A 135 7.68 -6.40 -6.41
C ILE A 135 7.26 -6.83 -5.01
N GLN A 136 6.33 -7.77 -4.87
CA GLN A 136 6.00 -8.32 -3.55
C GLN A 136 7.21 -9.01 -2.89
N GLU A 137 7.91 -9.89 -3.60
CA GLU A 137 9.11 -10.55 -3.07
C GLU A 137 10.20 -9.53 -2.68
N VAL A 138 10.38 -8.50 -3.50
CA VAL A 138 11.33 -7.42 -3.22
C VAL A 138 10.90 -6.62 -1.98
N MET A 139 9.61 -6.28 -1.85
CA MET A 139 9.05 -5.51 -0.73
C MET A 139 9.02 -6.29 0.59
N ASP A 140 8.73 -7.60 0.55
CA ASP A 140 8.73 -8.48 1.73
C ASP A 140 10.11 -8.52 2.39
N GLU A 141 11.15 -8.23 1.61
CA GLU A 141 12.55 -8.14 2.01
C GLU A 141 13.06 -6.69 2.10
N LEU A 142 12.13 -5.73 2.28
CA LEU A 142 12.38 -4.30 2.43
C LEU A 142 13.15 -3.65 1.26
N MET A 143 13.14 -4.29 0.09
CA MET A 143 13.88 -3.88 -1.10
C MET A 143 15.41 -3.84 -0.89
N ILE A 144 15.92 -4.65 0.04
CA ILE A 144 17.35 -4.66 0.41
C ILE A 144 18.11 -5.70 -0.41
N GLU A 145 18.94 -5.23 -1.33
CA GLU A 145 19.86 -6.04 -2.15
C GLU A 145 21.07 -6.55 -1.36
N THR A 146 21.69 -5.67 -0.54
CA THR A 146 22.85 -6.04 0.28
C THR A 146 22.78 -5.38 1.66
N TRP A 147 23.10 -6.15 2.68
CA TRP A 147 23.31 -5.63 4.03
C TRP A 147 24.78 -5.27 4.20
N ASN A 148 25.10 -3.99 4.24
CA ASN A 148 26.45 -3.54 4.55
C ASN A 148 26.59 -3.35 6.07
N SER A 149 27.03 -4.40 6.76
CA SER A 149 27.28 -4.36 8.21
C SER A 149 28.49 -3.51 8.62
N SER A 150 29.27 -3.03 7.64
CA SER A 150 30.45 -2.18 7.87
C SER A 150 30.11 -0.69 7.89
N ILE A 151 28.85 -0.32 7.65
CA ILE A 151 28.40 1.07 7.81
C ILE A 151 28.31 1.37 9.29
N MET A 152 29.27 2.16 9.79
CA MET A 152 29.23 2.71 11.13
C MET A 152 28.23 3.87 11.16
N TYR A 153 27.12 3.70 11.88
CA TYR A 153 26.09 4.73 12.04
C TYR A 153 26.43 5.76 13.12
N ASP A 154 27.66 5.75 13.66
CA ASP A 154 28.08 6.66 14.74
C ASP A 154 27.88 8.13 14.39
N SER A 155 28.23 8.54 13.16
CA SER A 155 28.01 9.92 12.71
C SER A 155 26.53 10.28 12.63
N TYR A 156 25.69 9.38 12.12
CA TYR A 156 24.24 9.58 12.06
C TYR A 156 23.64 9.66 13.47
N TYR A 157 24.06 8.76 14.36
CA TYR A 157 23.62 8.75 15.74
C TYR A 157 24.06 10.01 16.48
N ASN A 158 25.30 10.46 16.31
CA ASN A 158 25.80 11.67 16.95
C ASN A 158 25.03 12.93 16.51
N GLU A 159 24.60 12.99 15.25
CA GLU A 159 23.79 14.10 14.72
C GLU A 159 22.31 14.00 15.12
N CYS A 160 21.74 12.79 15.14
CA CYS A 160 20.30 12.58 15.36
C CYS A 160 19.94 12.17 16.79
N GLN A 161 20.91 11.98 17.69
CA GLN A 161 20.61 11.61 19.07
C GLN A 161 19.81 12.75 19.73
N PRO A 162 18.70 12.43 20.41
CA PRO A 162 17.96 13.45 21.13
C PRO A 162 18.83 13.99 22.26
N SER A 163 18.83 15.31 22.46
CA SER A 163 19.56 15.96 23.56
C SER A 163 19.07 15.50 24.94
N GLN A 164 17.83 15.04 25.02
CA GLN A 164 17.24 14.44 26.20
C GLN A 164 16.36 13.25 25.80
N CYS A 165 16.56 12.10 26.42
CA CYS A 165 15.70 10.94 26.25
C CYS A 165 14.36 11.18 26.97
N ILE A 166 13.29 11.37 26.21
CA ILE A 166 11.93 11.38 26.74
C ILE A 166 11.37 9.97 26.56
N TYR A 167 10.99 9.34 27.67
CA TYR A 167 10.27 8.08 27.66
C TYR A 167 8.84 8.32 28.14
N THR A 168 7.87 7.81 27.40
CA THR A 168 6.47 7.84 27.79
C THR A 168 6.15 6.51 28.47
N VAL A 169 5.85 6.54 29.77
CA VAL A 169 5.38 5.34 30.48
C VAL A 169 3.89 5.20 30.24
N GLU A 170 3.54 4.50 29.17
CA GLU A 170 2.16 4.11 28.86
C GLU A 170 1.70 3.04 29.87
N THR A 171 1.11 3.47 30.99
CA THR A 171 0.47 2.53 31.93
C THR A 171 -0.96 2.25 31.46
N LYS A 172 -1.21 1.02 31.04
CA LYS A 172 -2.56 0.54 30.76
C LYS A 172 -3.24 0.24 32.10
N ASN A 173 -3.97 1.20 32.65
CA ASN A 173 -4.70 1.00 33.89
C ASN A 173 -5.73 -0.12 33.71
N GLY A 174 -5.48 -1.26 34.34
CA GLY A 174 -6.36 -2.42 34.26
C GLY A 174 -7.77 -2.11 34.78
N ALA A 175 -8.76 -2.89 34.35
CA ALA A 175 -10.17 -2.68 34.73
C ALA A 175 -10.37 -2.56 36.25
N ILE A 176 -9.59 -3.28 37.05
CA ILE A 176 -9.62 -3.23 38.52
C ILE A 176 -9.29 -1.81 39.03
N TYR A 177 -8.26 -1.16 38.48
CA TYR A 177 -7.87 0.20 38.88
C TYR A 177 -8.95 1.23 38.55
N ILE A 178 -9.60 1.08 37.39
CA ILE A 178 -10.70 1.96 36.97
C ILE A 178 -11.90 1.80 37.93
N ILE A 179 -12.26 0.56 38.25
CA ILE A 179 -13.40 0.24 39.13
C ILE A 179 -13.15 0.75 40.56
N THR A 180 -11.97 0.51 41.12
CA THR A 180 -11.66 0.95 42.49
C THR A 180 -11.62 2.47 42.60
N THR A 181 -11.14 3.17 41.57
CA THR A 181 -11.14 4.63 41.52
C THR A 181 -12.56 5.19 41.50
N LEU A 182 -13.46 4.63 40.68
CA LEU A 182 -14.87 5.04 40.64
C LEU A 182 -15.59 4.82 41.97
N ILE A 183 -15.38 3.65 42.60
CA ILE A 183 -15.96 3.34 43.91
C ILE A 183 -15.45 4.33 44.97
N GLY A 184 -14.14 4.62 44.98
CA GLY A 184 -13.54 5.58 45.90
C GLY A 184 -14.10 6.98 45.73
N LEU A 185 -14.32 7.42 44.49
CA LEU A 185 -14.83 8.76 44.18
C LEU A 185 -16.29 8.92 44.60
N VAL A 186 -17.14 7.93 44.29
CA VAL A 186 -18.56 7.92 44.72
C VAL A 186 -18.68 7.81 46.24
N GLY A 187 -17.92 6.89 46.84
CA GLY A 187 -17.95 6.68 48.30
C GLY A 187 -17.43 7.89 49.07
N GLY A 188 -16.35 8.51 48.61
CA GLY A 188 -15.80 9.74 49.20
C GLY A 188 -16.79 10.90 49.11
N LEU A 189 -17.36 11.13 47.92
CA LEU A 189 -18.32 12.20 47.69
C LEU A 189 -19.56 12.06 48.59
N VAL A 190 -20.15 10.86 48.68
CA VAL A 190 -21.32 10.59 49.54
C VAL A 190 -20.99 10.81 51.02
N THR A 191 -19.80 10.42 51.47
CA THR A 191 -19.38 10.58 52.87
C THR A 191 -19.21 12.05 53.22
N VAL A 192 -18.56 12.83 52.35
CA VAL A 192 -18.36 14.27 52.54
C VAL A 192 -19.70 15.01 52.52
N LEU A 193 -20.60 14.69 51.60
CA LEU A 193 -21.96 15.26 51.55
C LEU A 193 -22.75 14.98 52.83
N LYS A 194 -22.67 13.76 53.39
CA LYS A 194 -23.33 13.43 54.68
C LYS A 194 -22.77 14.22 55.86
N LEU A 195 -21.53 14.70 55.78
CA LEU A 195 -20.86 15.43 56.85
C LEU A 195 -21.17 16.93 56.77
N ILE A 196 -21.27 17.48 55.55
CA ILE A 196 -21.50 18.91 55.29
C ILE A 196 -22.99 19.26 55.34
N VAL A 197 -23.90 18.36 54.93
CA VAL A 197 -25.34 18.64 54.97
C VAL A 197 -25.85 18.53 56.41
N PRO A 198 -26.37 19.62 57.02
CA PRO A 198 -26.91 19.57 58.36
C PRO A 198 -28.13 18.64 58.39
N ARG A 199 -28.12 17.65 59.28
CA ARG A 199 -29.29 16.81 59.54
C ARG A 199 -30.38 17.67 60.18
N VAL A 200 -31.48 17.85 59.46
CA VAL A 200 -32.77 18.32 60.01
C VAL A 200 -33.48 17.15 60.66
#